data_AF-A0A1F7V861-F1
#
_entry.id   AF-A0A1F7V861-F1
#
_cell.length_a   1.000
_cell.length_b   1.000
_cell.length_c   1.000
_cell.angle_alpha   90.00
_cell.angle_beta   90.00
_cell.angle_gamma   90.00
#
_symmetry.space_group_name_H-M   'P 1'
#
loop_
_entity.id
_entity.type
_entity.pdbx_description
1 polymer ?
#
loop_
_entity_poly.entity_id
_entity_poly.type
_entity_poly.pdbx_seq_one_letter_code
_entity_poly.pdbx_strand_id
1 'polypeptide(L)' 'MPKNPYRDRFSKPFPWTAAFVVEHAQWRAKRGKSPSLSYKGERNPRKALELAKMDDALQNIDHRLGGPNW' A
#
# COMPACT_ATOMS: atom_id res chain seq x y z
N MET A 1 0.91 -23.64 27.34
CA MET A 1 1.15 -23.64 25.88
C MET A 1 1.82 -22.31 25.50
N PRO A 2 3.05 -22.30 24.97
CA PRO A 2 3.69 -21.05 24.58
C PRO A 2 2.98 -20.46 23.36
N LYS A 3 2.67 -19.16 23.42
CA LYS A 3 2.03 -18.40 22.33
C LYS A 3 2.99 -18.38 21.14
N ASN A 4 2.56 -18.94 20.00
CA ASN A 4 3.32 -18.95 18.75
C ASN A 4 3.58 -17.50 18.27
N PRO A 5 4.83 -16.99 18.31
CA PRO A 5 5.16 -15.60 17.99
C PRO A 5 4.99 -15.26 16.51
N TYR A 6 4.61 -16.24 15.69
CA TYR A 6 4.39 -16.07 14.26
C TYR A 6 2.95 -15.74 13.86
N ARG A 7 2.00 -15.67 14.81
CA ARG A 7 0.61 -15.24 14.53
C ARG A 7 0.44 -13.73 14.35
N ASP A 8 1.42 -12.92 14.77
CA ASP A 8 1.35 -11.44 14.75
C ASP A 8 2.28 -10.77 13.72
N ARG A 9 2.71 -11.50 12.68
CA ARG A 9 3.49 -10.88 11.58
C ARG A 9 2.62 -10.22 10.51
N PHE A 10 1.30 -10.39 10.56
CA PHE A 10 0.33 -9.75 9.67
C PHE A 10 -0.31 -8.49 10.26
N SER A 11 -0.04 -8.21 11.55
CA SER A 11 -0.61 -7.10 12.31
C SER A 11 0.26 -5.84 12.28
N LYS A 12 1.45 -5.88 11.67
CA LYS A 12 2.26 -4.67 11.47
C LYS A 12 1.64 -3.91 10.29
N PRO A 13 1.17 -2.66 10.46
CA PRO A 13 0.86 -1.83 9.31
C PRO A 13 2.13 -1.82 8.46
N PHE A 14 2.02 -2.26 7.21
CA PHE A 14 3.13 -2.19 6.29
C PHE A 14 3.68 -0.76 6.37
N PRO A 15 5.00 -0.56 6.58
CA PRO A 15 5.53 0.78 6.83
C PRO A 15 5.37 1.72 5.62
N TRP A 16 4.93 1.18 4.48
CA TRP A 16 4.76 1.87 3.22
C TRP A 16 3.31 2.23 3.00
N THR A 17 3.05 3.53 2.91
CA THR A 17 1.75 4.08 2.49
C THR A 17 1.47 3.74 1.02
N ALA A 18 0.20 3.80 0.61
CA ALA A 18 -0.21 3.59 -0.77
C ALA A 18 0.56 4.49 -1.74
N ALA A 19 0.63 5.80 -1.43
CA ALA A 19 1.38 6.79 -2.18
C ALA A 19 2.86 6.40 -2.35
N PHE A 20 3.52 5.93 -1.28
CA PHE A 20 4.93 5.53 -1.35
C PHE A 20 5.15 4.34 -2.29
N VAL A 21 4.26 3.34 -2.26
CA VAL A 21 4.34 2.18 -3.16
C VAL A 21 4.21 2.61 -4.62
N VAL A 22 3.31 3.56 -4.91
CA VAL A 22 3.12 4.12 -6.25
C VAL A 22 4.33 4.92 -6.69
N GLU A 23 4.82 5.84 -5.86
CA GLU A 23 5.99 6.68 -6.15
C GLU A 23 7.24 5.83 -6.40
N HIS A 24 7.51 4.86 -5.52
CA HIS A 24 8.64 3.95 -5.68
C HIS A 24 8.53 3.13 -6.97
N ALA A 25 7.33 2.66 -7.32
CA ALA A 25 7.12 1.96 -8.58
C ALA A 25 7.39 2.86 -9.80
N GLN A 26 6.98 4.14 -9.77
CA GLN A 26 7.29 5.10 -10.82
C GLN A 26 8.79 5.37 -10.93
N TRP A 27 9.47 5.56 -9.79
CA TRP A 27 10.92 5.73 -9.75
C TRP A 27 11.66 4.52 -10.33
N ARG A 28 11.18 3.30 -10.05
CA ARG A 28 11.74 2.07 -10.64
C ARG A 28 11.45 1.95 -12.13
N ALA A 29 10.24 2.30 -12.56
CA ALA A 29 9.84 2.28 -13.97
C ALA A 29 10.72 3.20 -14.83
N LYS A 30 11.08 4.39 -14.33
CA LYS A 30 12.04 5.31 -14.99
C LYS A 30 13.42 4.68 -15.23
N ARG A 31 13.77 3.65 -14.46
CA ARG A 31 15.03 2.90 -14.57
C ARG A 31 14.85 1.55 -15.29
N GLY A 32 13.70 1.32 -15.93
CA GLY A 32 13.36 0.07 -16.61
C GLY A 32 13.17 -1.12 -15.67
N LYS A 33 12.93 -0.88 -14.37
CA LYS A 33 12.82 -1.93 -13.36
C LYS A 33 11.36 -2.18 -12.95
N SER A 34 11.01 -3.44 -12.74
CA SER A 34 9.70 -3.86 -12.20
C SER A 34 9.51 -3.41 -10.74
N PRO A 35 8.29 -3.23 -10.24
CA PRO A 35 8.04 -2.98 -8.82
C PRO A 35 8.53 -4.15 -7.94
N SER A 36 8.94 -3.87 -6.68
CA SER A 36 9.33 -4.89 -5.68
C SER A 36 8.61 -4.78 -4.35
N LEU A 37 7.90 -3.68 -4.11
CA LEU A 37 7.27 -3.48 -2.81
C LEU A 37 6.00 -4.32 -2.72
N SER A 38 5.79 -4.88 -1.53
CA SER A 38 4.52 -5.48 -1.13
C SER A 38 3.66 -4.42 -0.47
N TYR A 39 2.35 -4.62 -0.53
CA TYR A 39 1.37 -3.69 0.03
C TYR A 39 0.21 -4.47 0.63
N LYS A 40 -0.21 -4.14 1.86
CA LYS A 40 -1.33 -4.79 2.57
C LYS A 40 -1.34 -6.33 2.51
N GLY A 41 -0.18 -6.97 2.63
CA GLY A 41 -0.07 -8.43 2.65
C GLY A 41 0.07 -9.09 1.28
N GLU A 42 -0.10 -8.34 0.18
CA GLU A 42 0.09 -8.85 -1.18
C GLU A 42 1.58 -8.99 -1.47
N ARG A 43 2.02 -10.23 -1.71
CA ARG A 43 3.42 -10.57 -2.01
C ARG A 43 3.77 -10.35 -3.47
N ASN A 44 2.78 -10.35 -4.36
CA ASN A 44 3.01 -10.06 -5.77
C ASN A 44 3.14 -8.54 -5.96
N PRO A 45 4.33 -8.02 -6.34
CA PRO A 45 4.56 -6.58 -6.40
C PRO A 45 3.75 -5.86 -7.49
N ARG A 46 3.28 -6.58 -8.53
CA ARG A 46 2.39 -5.99 -9.54
C ARG A 46 0.98 -5.78 -8.97
N LYS A 47 0.44 -6.79 -8.30
CA LYS A 47 -0.86 -6.70 -7.61
C LYS A 47 -0.82 -5.70 -6.45
N ALA A 48 0.29 -5.67 -5.72
CA ALA A 48 0.51 -4.69 -4.65
C ALA A 48 0.46 -3.25 -5.18
N LEU A 49 1.02 -2.99 -6.36
CA LEU A 49 0.95 -1.67 -7.00
C LEU A 49 -0.49 -1.32 -7.42
N GLU A 50 -1.25 -2.26 -7.98
CA GLU A 50 -2.65 -2.03 -8.33
C GLU A 50 -3.50 -1.72 -7.09
N LEU A 51 -3.33 -2.49 -6.02
CA LEU A 51 -3.99 -2.25 -4.74
C LEU A 51 -3.62 -0.88 -4.15
N ALA A 52 -2.34 -0.51 -4.20
CA ALA A 52 -1.90 0.80 -3.73
C ALA A 52 -2.50 1.94 -4.55
N LYS A 53 -2.60 1.81 -5.88
CA LYS A 53 -3.26 2.81 -6.74
C LYS A 53 -4.74 2.95 -6.42
N MET A 54 -5.43 1.84 -6.16
CA MET A 54 -6.85 1.87 -5.77
C MET A 54 -7.04 2.53 -4.41
N ASP A 55 -6.19 2.23 -3.43
CA ASP A 55 -6.28 2.81 -2.08
C ASP A 55 -5.96 4.31 -2.09
N ASP A 56 -4.94 4.72 -2.84
CA ASP A 56 -4.57 6.12 -3.04
C ASP A 56 -5.71 6.92 -3.73
N ALA A 57 -6.36 6.31 -4.72
CA ALA A 57 -7.54 6.92 -5.36
C ALA A 57 -8.72 7.05 -4.39
N LEU A 58 -8.98 6.05 -3.55
CA LEU A 58 -10.03 6.10 -2.53
C LEU A 58 -9.77 7.17 -1.48
N GLN A 59 -8.53 7.32 -1.00
CA GLN A 59 -8.18 8.41 -0.07
C GLN A 59 -8.36 9.80 -0.69
N ASN A 60 -8.11 9.93 -2.00
CA ASN A 60 -8.34 11.19 -2.72
C ASN A 60 -9.84 11.47 -2.98
N ILE A 61 -10.71 10.46 -3.00
CA ILE A 61 -12.17 10.64 -3.14
C ILE A 61 -12.78 11.16 -1.84
N ASP A 62 -12.31 10.68 -0.69
CA ASP A 62 -12.77 11.12 0.64
C ASP A 62 -12.58 12.64 0.84
N HIS A 63 -11.54 13.21 0.23
CA HIS A 63 -11.27 14.64 0.26
C HIS A 63 -12.15 15.50 -0.69
N ARG A 64 -12.82 14.89 -1.67
CA ARG A 64 -13.66 15.60 -2.67
C ARG A 64 -15.16 15.60 -2.34
N LEU A 65 -15.60 14.72 -1.46
CA LEU A 65 -16.99 14.66 -0.99
C LEU A 65 -17.07 15.23 0.42
N GLY A 66 -17.03 16.57 0.49
CA GLY A 66 -17.37 17.43 1.63
C GLY A 66 -17.52 16.76 3.00
N GLY A 67 -16.52 16.93 3.86
CA GLY A 67 -16.73 16.83 5.30
C GLY A 67 -17.81 17.84 5.74
N PRO A 68 -18.69 17.49 6.70
CA PRO A 68 -19.80 18.33 7.09
C PRO A 68 -19.31 19.66 7.66
N ASN A 69 -19.89 20.72 7.13
CA ASN A 69 -19.84 22.06 7.68
C ASN A 69 -20.54 22.02 9.05
N TRP A 70 -19.78 22.04 10.14
CA TRP A 70 -20.26 22.43 11.46
C TRP A 70 -19.28 23.42 12.08
#